data_AF-A0A519TJM8-F1
#
_entry.id   AF-A0A519TJM8-F1
#
_cell.length_a   1.000
_cell.length_b   1.000
_cell.length_c   1.000
_cell.angle_alpha   90.00
_cell.angle_beta   90.00
_cell.angle_gamma   90.00
#
_symmetry.space_group_name_H-M   'P 1'
#
loop_
_entity.id
_entity.type
_entity.pdbx_description
1 polymer ?
#
loop_
_entity_poly.entity_id
_entity_poly.type
_entity_poly.pdbx_seq_one_letter_code
_entity_poly.pdbx_strand_id
1 'polypeptide(L)' 'VLTRVQLSEHIWGTFVNDDYDSNYIDAHIKNIRKKLNCHANTDWLETVRGVGYRVKN' A
#
# COMPACT_ATOMS: atom_id res chain seq x y z
N VAL A 1 -7.89 -0.25 8.52
CA VAL A 1 -6.59 0.29 8.03
C VAL A 1 -5.61 -0.87 8.05
N LEU A 2 -4.79 -1.06 7.02
CA LEU A 2 -3.72 -2.05 6.99
C LEU A 2 -2.37 -1.33 7.09
N THR A 3 -1.49 -1.80 7.97
CA THR A 3 -0.14 -1.24 8.10
C THR A 3 0.74 -1.68 6.92
N ARG A 4 1.85 -0.97 6.69
CA ARG A 4 2.83 -1.37 5.66
C ARG A 4 3.38 -2.77 5.93
N VAL A 5 3.66 -3.09 7.20
CA VAL A 5 4.14 -4.42 7.62
C VAL A 5 3.11 -5.50 7.29
N GLN A 6 1.84 -5.30 7.67
CA GLN A 6 0.76 -6.25 7.36
C GLN A 6 0.59 -6.48 5.86
N LEU A 7 0.71 -5.41 5.05
CA LEU A 7 0.65 -5.51 3.60
C LEU A 7 1.86 -6.28 3.05
N SER A 8 3.07 -6.00 3.55
CA SER A 8 4.29 -6.70 3.13
C SER A 8 4.24 -8.19 3.48
N GLU A 9 3.87 -8.55 4.70
CA GLU A 9 3.71 -9.94 5.15
C GLU A 9 2.67 -10.68 4.31
N HIS A 10 1.57 -10.02 3.94
CA HIS A 10 0.53 -10.64 3.13
C HIS A 10 0.98 -10.91 1.69
N ILE A 11 1.81 -10.02 1.10
CA ILE A 11 2.26 -10.16 -0.30
C ILE A 11 3.44 -11.12 -0.42
N TRP A 12 4.40 -11.07 0.51
CA TRP A 12 5.67 -11.80 0.42
C TRP A 12 5.85 -12.91 1.48
N GLY A 13 4.89 -13.09 2.40
CA GLY A 13 4.95 -14.09 3.45
C GLY A 13 5.85 -13.70 4.63
N THR A 14 6.19 -14.66 5.49
CA THR A 14 6.94 -14.46 6.75
C THR A 14 8.44 -14.21 6.56
N PHE A 15 8.93 -14.14 5.31
CA PHE A 15 10.35 -13.93 4.98
C PHE A 15 10.70 -12.46 4.72
N VAL A 16 9.96 -11.52 5.32
CA VAL A 16 10.32 -10.10 5.26
C VAL A 16 11.50 -9.90 6.22
N ASN A 17 12.72 -10.13 5.72
CA ASN A 17 13.93 -9.67 6.40
C ASN A 17 13.84 -8.14 6.58
N ASP A 18 14.35 -7.64 7.70
CA ASP A 18 14.29 -6.23 8.14
C ASP A 18 14.83 -5.21 7.11
N ASP A 19 15.49 -5.68 6.05
CA ASP A 19 16.12 -4.89 4.99
C ASP A 19 15.29 -4.74 3.71
N TYR A 20 14.05 -5.26 3.65
CA TYR A 20 13.16 -5.03 2.51
C TYR A 20 12.63 -3.59 2.51
N ASP A 21 13.44 -2.71 1.91
CA ASP A 21 13.18 -1.33 1.50
C ASP A 21 11.75 -0.87 1.80
N SER A 22 11.58 -0.20 2.94
CA SER A 22 10.29 0.22 3.54
C SER A 22 9.31 0.96 2.62
N ASN A 23 9.74 1.30 1.41
CA ASN A 23 9.01 2.07 0.40
C ASN A 23 8.34 1.21 -0.68
N TYR A 24 8.50 -0.13 -0.73
CA TYR A 24 7.88 -0.96 -1.78
C TYR A 24 6.35 -0.84 -1.80
N ILE A 25 5.71 -0.89 -0.63
CA ILE A 25 4.26 -0.70 -0.52
C ILE A 25 3.85 0.66 -1.10
N ASP A 26 4.60 1.71 -0.80
CA ASP A 26 4.31 3.07 -1.26
C ASP A 26 4.43 3.18 -2.77
N ALA A 27 5.44 2.55 -3.37
CA ALA A 27 5.62 2.47 -4.82
C ALA A 27 4.46 1.71 -5.49
N HIS A 28 4.03 0.58 -4.92
CA HIS A 28 2.90 -0.19 -5.44
C HIS A 28 1.58 0.58 -5.34
N ILE A 29 1.30 1.23 -4.20
CA ILE A 29 0.10 2.06 -4.05
C ILE A 29 0.12 3.23 -5.05
N LYS A 30 1.26 3.89 -5.25
CA LYS A 30 1.42 4.94 -6.27
C LYS A 30 1.08 4.42 -7.66
N ASN A 31 1.60 3.24 -8.02
CA ASN A 31 1.35 2.63 -9.32
C ASN A 31 -0.11 2.20 -9.50
N ILE A 32 -0.76 1.66 -8.46
CA ILE A 32 -2.18 1.31 -8.45
C ILE A 32 -3.02 2.57 -8.69
N ARG A 33 -2.80 3.64 -7.91
CA ARG A 33 -3.50 4.92 -8.10
C ARG A 33 -3.31 5.46 -9.52
N LYS A 34 -2.08 5.44 -10.05
CA LYS A 34 -1.79 5.88 -11.41
C LYS A 34 -2.59 5.11 -12.46
N LYS A 35 -2.64 3.77 -12.36
CA LYS A 35 -3.38 2.92 -13.30
C LYS A 35 -4.89 3.12 -13.22
N LEU A 36 -5.43 3.19 -12.00
CA LEU A 36 -6.87 3.28 -11.79
C LEU A 36 -7.42 4.69 -12.05
N ASN A 37 -6.64 5.75 -11.78
CA ASN A 37 -7.01 7.13 -12.10
C ASN A 37 -7.19 7.38 -13.61
N CYS A 38 -6.70 6.49 -14.48
CA CYS A 38 -7.00 6.54 -15.92
C CYS A 38 -8.47 6.21 -16.23
N HIS A 39 -9.19 5.58 -15.31
CA HIS A 39 -10.54 5.07 -15.51
C HIS A 39 -11.57 5.64 -14.53
N ALA A 40 -11.19 5.90 -13.27
CA ALA A 40 -12.06 6.46 -12.25
C ALA A 40 -11.25 7.09 -11.12
N ASN A 41 -11.89 7.95 -10.33
CA ASN A 41 -11.24 8.55 -9.16
C ASN A 41 -10.87 7.49 -8.10
N THR A 42 -9.69 7.63 -7.49
CA THR A 42 -9.15 6.67 -6.51
C THR A 42 -9.12 7.20 -5.07
N ASP A 43 -9.93 8.23 -4.76
CA ASP A 43 -10.06 8.77 -3.40
C ASP A 43 -10.51 7.74 -2.35
N TRP A 44 -11.07 6.60 -2.79
CA TRP A 44 -11.38 5.47 -1.92
C TRP A 44 -10.12 4.78 -1.37
N LEU A 45 -8.97 4.89 -2.03
CA LEU A 45 -7.69 4.33 -1.56
C LEU A 45 -6.89 5.40 -0.81
N GLU A 46 -7.07 5.50 0.49
CA GLU A 46 -6.51 6.57 1.33
C GLU A 46 -5.16 6.19 1.97
N THR A 47 -4.28 7.19 2.11
CA THR A 47 -3.06 7.07 2.93
C THR A 47 -3.34 7.54 4.35
N VAL A 48 -3.13 6.67 5.33
CA VAL A 48 -3.15 7.00 6.75
C VAL A 48 -1.71 7.28 7.18
N ARG A 49 -1.34 8.56 7.28
CA ARG A 49 0.03 9.00 7.60
C ARG A 49 0.54 8.31 8.87
N GLY A 50 1.77 7.80 8.81
CA GLY A 50 2.40 7.06 9.92
C GLY A 50 1.89 5.63 10.14
N VAL A 51 0.83 5.19 9.44
CA VAL A 51 0.22 3.86 9.67
C VAL A 51 0.29 2.98 8.43
N GLY A 52 -0.32 3.41 7.32
CA GLY A 52 -0.46 2.59 6.13
C GLY A 52 -1.62 3.05 5.25
N TYR A 53 -2.46 2.11 4.82
CA TYR A 53 -3.47 2.35 3.79
C TYR A 53 -4.86 1.83 4.19
N ARG A 54 -5.90 2.46 3.66
CA ARG A 54 -7.29 2.08 3.91
C ARG A 54 -8.12 2.23 2.65
N VAL A 55 -9.07 1.31 2.47
CA VAL A 55 -10.22 1.51 1.58
C VAL A 55 -11.33 2.22 2.35
N LYS A 56 -11.75 3.38 1.85
CA LYS A 56 -12.87 4.16 2.36
C LYS A 56 -14.16 3.72 1.67
N ASN A 57 -15.19 3.48 2.48
CA ASN A 57 -16.57 3.32 2.03
C ASN A 57 -17.24 4.68 1.86
#